data_AF-A0A9E2CGM3-F1
#
_entry.id   AF-A0A9E2CGM3-F1
#
_cell.length_a   1.000
_cell.length_b   1.000
_cell.length_c   1.000
_cell.angle_alpha   90.00
_cell.angle_beta   90.00
_cell.angle_gamma   90.00
#
_symmetry.space_group_name_H-M   'P 1'
#
loop_
_entity.id
_entity.type
_entity.pdbx_description
1 polymer ?
#
loop_
_entity_poly.entity_id
_entity_poly.type
_entity_poly.pdbx_seq_one_letter_code
_entity_poly.pdbx_strand_id
1 'polypeptide(L)'
;MGAIGIEKRESQGLDPLTSSRRRFGTILADPPWRFTNRTGKMAPEHKRLSRYATMTLQDIQNLPVAGLAKQQSHLYLWVPNALILDGIEVMRAWGFTYKTNMVWYKVRKDGGPDGRGVGFYFRNVTELVLFGIRGSLRTLAAGRRQTNVIVSRKREHSRKPDELYDIIERCSPGAYLELFARHPREGWCQWGDETDGAMLDARRSQARRNGTGTTNAVRMPLVLPTTASTVGKGRGRKTTGHGSVNGAGQRKLTSGSDCAGDYLFDV
;
A
#
# COMPACT_ATOMS: atom_id res chain seq x y z
N MET A 1 -43.60 -4.00 -42.32
CA MET A 1 -43.47 -4.08 -40.85
C MET A 1 -42.04 -4.48 -40.54
N GLY A 2 -41.20 -3.52 -40.14
CA GLY A 2 -39.81 -3.75 -39.78
C GLY A 2 -39.69 -4.05 -38.28
N ALA A 3 -39.07 -5.17 -37.94
CA ALA A 3 -38.74 -5.50 -36.56
C ALA A 3 -37.52 -4.67 -36.13
N ILE A 4 -37.70 -3.83 -35.12
CA ILE A 4 -36.65 -2.99 -34.54
C ILE A 4 -35.90 -3.86 -33.52
N GLY A 5 -34.62 -4.11 -33.80
CA GLY A 5 -33.73 -4.87 -32.91
C GLY A 5 -33.48 -4.12 -31.60
N ILE A 6 -33.53 -4.86 -30.49
CA ILE A 6 -33.04 -4.39 -29.19
C ILE A 6 -31.66 -5.03 -28.99
N GLU A 7 -30.62 -4.31 -29.42
CA GLU A 7 -29.25 -4.63 -29.04
C GLU A 7 -29.10 -4.42 -27.52
N LYS A 8 -28.64 -5.46 -26.82
CA LYS A 8 -28.19 -5.36 -25.43
C LYS A 8 -26.98 -4.44 -25.38
N ARG A 9 -27.16 -3.21 -24.87
CA ARG A 9 -26.04 -2.34 -24.47
C ARG A 9 -25.29 -3.01 -23.32
N GLU A 10 -24.09 -3.54 -23.60
CA GLU A 10 -23.09 -3.78 -22.57
C GLU A 10 -22.71 -2.43 -21.94
N SER A 11 -23.06 -2.23 -20.67
CA SER A 11 -22.58 -1.08 -19.90
C SER A 11 -21.10 -1.30 -19.60
N GLN A 12 -20.22 -0.68 -20.38
CA GLN A 12 -18.80 -0.53 -20.05
C GLN A 12 -18.69 0.26 -18.73
N GLY A 13 -18.61 -0.46 -17.61
CA GLY A 13 -18.34 0.12 -16.30
C GLY A 13 -16.92 0.64 -16.26
N LEU A 14 -16.76 1.96 -16.31
CA LEU A 14 -15.46 2.60 -16.20
C LEU A 14 -14.91 2.44 -14.77
N ASP A 15 -13.68 1.95 -14.63
CA ASP A 15 -13.00 1.88 -13.33
C ASP A 15 -12.86 3.31 -12.74
N PRO A 16 -13.31 3.57 -11.49
CA PRO A 16 -13.19 4.88 -10.84
C PRO A 16 -11.77 5.44 -10.84
N LEU A 17 -10.75 4.58 -10.78
CA LEU A 17 -9.34 5.01 -10.81
C LEU A 17 -8.87 5.42 -12.21
N THR A 18 -9.50 4.91 -13.27
CA THR A 18 -9.12 5.22 -14.67
C THR A 18 -10.03 6.26 -15.33
N SER A 19 -11.22 6.48 -14.78
CA SER A 19 -12.22 7.42 -15.31
C SER A 19 -12.11 8.85 -14.77
N SER A 20 -11.40 9.02 -13.65
CA SER A 20 -11.22 10.33 -13.02
C SER A 20 -10.21 11.21 -13.80
N ARG A 21 -10.69 12.32 -14.38
CA ARG A 21 -9.84 13.44 -14.84
C ARG A 21 -9.25 14.26 -13.69
N ARG A 22 -9.66 14.00 -12.43
CA ARG A 22 -9.18 14.74 -11.27
C ARG A 22 -7.75 14.31 -10.93
N ARG A 23 -6.97 15.27 -10.43
CA ARG A 23 -5.60 15.05 -9.94
C ARG A 23 -5.48 15.55 -8.51
N PHE A 24 -4.79 14.79 -7.68
CA PHE A 24 -4.70 15.01 -6.24
C PHE A 24 -3.35 15.60 -5.85
N GLY A 25 -3.39 16.57 -4.93
CA GLY A 25 -2.18 17.15 -4.33
C GLY A 25 -1.58 16.24 -3.28
N THR A 26 -2.40 15.39 -2.66
CA THR A 26 -1.95 14.41 -1.67
C THR A 26 -2.72 13.11 -1.81
N ILE A 27 -2.01 12.00 -1.70
CA ILE A 27 -2.56 10.64 -1.73
C ILE A 27 -2.15 9.93 -0.44
N LEU A 28 -3.12 9.30 0.23
CA LEU A 28 -2.93 8.34 1.30
C LEU A 28 -3.28 6.94 0.76
N ALA A 29 -2.48 5.92 1.05
CA ALA A 29 -2.76 4.55 0.64
C ALA A 29 -2.42 3.54 1.74
N ASP A 30 -3.30 2.55 1.95
CA ASP A 30 -3.06 1.36 2.79
C ASP A 30 -3.30 0.07 1.99
N PRO A 31 -2.41 -0.28 1.03
CA PRO A 31 -2.60 -1.46 0.20
C PRO A 31 -2.70 -2.76 1.04
N PRO A 32 -3.46 -3.77 0.59
CA PRO A 32 -3.58 -5.04 1.29
C PRO A 32 -2.36 -5.93 0.99
N TRP A 33 -1.20 -5.59 1.56
CA TRP A 33 0.08 -6.24 1.31
C TRP A 33 0.06 -7.75 1.51
N ARG A 34 0.55 -8.50 0.52
CA ARG A 34 0.82 -9.94 0.64
C ARG A 34 2.23 -10.20 1.15
N PHE A 35 2.35 -10.94 2.24
CA PHE A 35 3.65 -11.43 2.74
C PHE A 35 4.08 -12.69 1.97
N THR A 36 5.34 -12.74 1.58
CA THR A 36 5.95 -13.89 0.88
C THR A 36 6.30 -15.04 1.84
N ASN A 37 6.70 -14.74 3.07
CA ASN A 37 7.08 -15.75 4.07
C ASN A 37 5.84 -16.42 4.68
N ARG A 38 5.63 -17.68 4.28
CA ARG A 38 4.47 -18.53 4.62
C ARG A 38 4.60 -19.31 5.94
N THR A 39 5.61 -19.06 6.77
CA THR A 39 5.82 -19.82 8.02
C THR A 39 5.30 -19.07 9.25
N GLY A 40 4.48 -19.74 10.07
CA GLY A 40 4.04 -19.25 11.39
C GLY A 40 2.73 -18.44 11.39
N LYS A 41 2.49 -17.66 12.46
CA LYS A 41 1.21 -16.96 12.74
C LYS A 41 0.78 -15.90 11.71
N MET A 42 1.61 -15.63 10.70
CA MET A 42 1.36 -14.72 9.58
C MET A 42 1.03 -15.46 8.28
N ALA A 43 0.98 -16.80 8.29
CA ALA A 43 0.56 -17.58 7.14
C ALA A 43 -0.92 -17.30 6.79
N PRO A 44 -1.27 -17.15 5.49
CA PRO A 44 -2.66 -16.97 5.04
C PRO A 44 -3.63 -18.05 5.55
N GLU A 45 -3.10 -19.22 5.89
CA GLU A 45 -3.80 -20.42 6.31
C GLU A 45 -4.25 -20.39 7.79
N HIS A 46 -3.74 -19.44 8.57
CA HIS A 46 -4.33 -19.15 9.87
C HIS A 46 -5.70 -18.50 9.66
N LYS A 47 -6.77 -19.25 9.97
CA LYS A 47 -8.21 -18.89 9.91
C LYS A 47 -8.62 -17.51 10.46
N ARG A 48 -7.71 -16.73 11.04
CA ARG A 48 -7.91 -15.34 11.47
C ARG A 48 -7.55 -14.29 10.39
N LEU A 49 -6.76 -14.63 9.37
CA LEU A 49 -6.33 -13.75 8.28
C LEU A 49 -7.17 -13.87 7.00
N SER A 50 -8.12 -14.83 6.93
CA SER A 50 -8.90 -15.14 5.72
C SER A 50 -9.99 -14.11 5.36
N ARG A 51 -9.97 -12.89 5.93
CA ARG A 51 -11.06 -11.92 5.77
C ARG A 51 -10.85 -10.88 4.66
N TYR A 52 -9.64 -10.76 4.11
CA TYR A 52 -9.35 -9.78 3.05
C TYR A 52 -8.45 -10.37 1.97
N ALA A 53 -8.78 -10.10 0.71
CA ALA A 53 -7.90 -10.43 -0.42
C ALA A 53 -6.63 -9.59 -0.31
N THR A 54 -5.46 -10.23 -0.37
CA THR A 54 -4.16 -9.54 -0.40
C THR A 54 -3.66 -9.39 -1.83
N MET A 55 -3.00 -8.28 -2.11
CA MET A 55 -2.39 -7.98 -3.41
C MET A 55 -0.90 -8.33 -3.41
N THR A 56 -0.40 -8.83 -4.54
CA THR A 56 1.04 -9.00 -4.73
C THR A 56 1.72 -7.64 -4.88
N LEU A 57 3.04 -7.57 -4.67
CA LEU A 57 3.82 -6.35 -4.93
C LEU A 57 3.57 -5.81 -6.34
N GLN A 58 3.60 -6.70 -7.34
CA GLN A 58 3.37 -6.34 -8.73
C GLN A 58 1.98 -5.74 -8.97
N ASP A 59 0.94 -6.33 -8.36
CA ASP A 59 -0.43 -5.81 -8.49
C ASP A 59 -0.55 -4.40 -7.89
N ILE A 60 0.09 -4.15 -6.75
CA ILE A 60 0.11 -2.84 -6.10
C ILE A 60 0.84 -1.82 -6.97
N GLN A 61 2.01 -2.19 -7.52
CA GLN A 61 2.78 -1.34 -8.42
C GLN A 61 2.01 -0.97 -9.70
N ASN A 62 1.19 -1.89 -10.22
CA ASN A 62 0.42 -1.71 -11.45
C ASN A 62 -0.80 -0.80 -11.29
N LEU A 63 -1.17 -0.40 -10.07
CA LEU A 63 -2.26 0.56 -9.87
C LEU A 63 -1.97 1.89 -10.58
N PRO A 64 -2.96 2.52 -11.23
CA PRO A 64 -2.77 3.73 -12.04
C PRO A 64 -2.61 5.02 -11.19
N VAL A 65 -1.99 4.92 -10.01
CA VAL A 65 -1.82 6.03 -9.04
C VAL A 65 -1.05 7.20 -9.66
N ALA A 66 -0.08 6.91 -10.53
CA ALA A 66 0.66 7.93 -11.25
C ALA A 66 -0.25 8.85 -12.08
N GLY A 67 -1.33 8.30 -12.64
CA GLY A 67 -2.36 9.04 -13.37
C GLY A 67 -3.31 9.83 -12.48
N LEU A 68 -3.32 9.62 -11.17
CA LEU A 68 -4.17 10.33 -10.21
C LEU A 68 -3.45 11.46 -9.48
N ALA A 69 -2.12 11.43 -9.46
CA ALA A 69 -1.31 12.44 -8.78
C ALA A 69 -1.07 13.70 -9.63
N LYS A 70 -1.10 14.88 -9.00
CA LYS A 70 -0.57 16.12 -9.62
C LYS A 70 0.94 16.00 -9.84
N GLN A 71 1.49 16.80 -10.76
CA GLN A 71 2.94 16.85 -11.03
C GLN A 71 3.77 17.18 -9.78
N GLN A 72 3.24 18.04 -8.90
CA GLN A 72 3.74 18.28 -7.55
C GLN A 72 2.72 17.75 -6.56
N SER A 73 3.07 16.68 -5.84
CA SER A 73 2.16 16.04 -4.89
C SER A 73 2.90 15.25 -3.82
N HIS A 74 2.19 14.94 -2.74
CA HIS A 74 2.66 14.08 -1.67
C HIS A 74 2.01 12.70 -1.72
N LEU A 75 2.75 11.70 -1.27
CA LEU A 75 2.27 10.36 -1.01
C LEU A 75 2.57 9.97 0.44
N TYR A 76 1.54 9.48 1.13
CA TYR A 76 1.61 8.80 2.41
C TYR A 76 1.22 7.34 2.20
N LEU A 77 2.16 6.43 2.39
CA LEU A 77 1.97 5.00 2.11
C LEU A 77 2.15 4.20 3.40
N TRP A 78 1.09 3.56 3.87
CA TRP A 78 1.19 2.59 4.96
C TRP A 78 1.95 1.35 4.49
N VAL A 79 3.00 0.99 5.23
CA VAL A 79 3.85 -0.15 4.91
C VAL A 79 4.16 -0.95 6.17
N PRO A 80 3.94 -2.29 6.17
CA PRO A 80 4.40 -3.14 7.26
C PRO A 80 5.93 -3.07 7.41
N ASN A 81 6.43 -3.14 8.64
CA ASN A 81 7.89 -3.03 8.92
C ASN A 81 8.75 -4.03 8.10
N ALA A 82 8.22 -5.22 7.82
CA ALA A 82 8.95 -6.23 7.06
C ALA A 82 8.99 -5.97 5.53
N LEU A 83 8.19 -5.02 5.03
CA LEU A 83 7.98 -4.75 3.60
C LEU A 83 8.43 -3.33 3.22
N ILE A 84 9.32 -2.70 3.99
CA ILE A 84 9.77 -1.32 3.72
C ILE A 84 10.40 -1.19 2.33
N LEU A 85 11.21 -2.17 1.92
CA LEU A 85 11.84 -2.17 0.59
C LEU A 85 10.79 -2.24 -0.52
N ASP A 86 9.82 -3.16 -0.39
CA ASP A 86 8.67 -3.27 -1.30
C ASP A 86 7.86 -1.96 -1.36
N GLY A 87 7.66 -1.31 -0.21
CA GLY A 87 7.03 0.01 -0.12
C GLY A 87 7.76 1.08 -0.92
N ILE A 88 9.09 1.12 -0.84
CA ILE A 88 9.92 2.05 -1.63
C ILE A 88 9.80 1.75 -3.13
N GLU A 89 9.77 0.47 -3.51
CA GLU A 89 9.57 0.05 -4.91
C GLU A 89 8.18 0.45 -5.43
N VAL A 90 7.13 0.37 -4.60
CA VAL A 90 5.80 0.89 -4.93
C VAL A 90 5.81 2.40 -5.13
N MET A 91 6.44 3.15 -4.23
CA MET A 91 6.55 4.62 -4.38
C MET A 91 7.24 4.97 -5.70
N ARG A 92 8.32 4.27 -6.06
CA ARG A 92 9.03 4.49 -7.33
C ARG A 92 8.14 4.18 -8.54
N ALA A 93 7.44 3.03 -8.54
CA ALA A 93 6.53 2.65 -9.62
C ALA A 93 5.40 3.68 -9.80
N TRP A 94 4.89 4.24 -8.71
CA TRP A 94 3.90 5.32 -8.74
C TRP A 94 4.51 6.70 -8.99
N GLY A 95 5.81 6.82 -9.26
CA GLY A 95 6.49 8.07 -9.60
C GLY A 95 6.63 9.04 -8.42
N PHE A 96 6.85 8.53 -7.21
CA PHE A 96 7.19 9.29 -6.01
C PHE A 96 8.59 8.91 -5.52
N THR A 97 9.34 9.91 -5.06
CA THR A 97 10.63 9.72 -4.40
C THR A 97 10.41 9.71 -2.89
N TYR A 98 10.85 8.64 -2.22
CA TYR A 98 10.87 8.57 -0.76
C TYR A 98 11.72 9.70 -0.16
N LYS A 99 11.25 10.29 0.95
CA LYS A 99 11.98 11.36 1.67
C LYS A 99 12.16 11.06 3.15
N THR A 100 11.11 10.58 3.82
CA THR A 100 11.14 10.24 5.25
C THR A 100 9.94 9.35 5.57
N ASN A 101 9.75 8.97 6.82
CA ASN A 101 8.58 8.24 7.29
C ASN A 101 7.97 8.90 8.52
N MET A 102 6.70 8.59 8.76
CA MET A 102 6.05 8.76 10.05
C MET A 102 5.90 7.41 10.73
N VAL A 103 6.03 7.41 12.06
CA VAL A 103 5.96 6.22 12.91
C VAL A 103 4.68 6.29 13.73
N TRP A 104 3.78 5.34 13.54
CA TRP A 104 2.72 5.10 14.50
C TRP A 104 3.23 4.19 15.61
N TYR A 105 3.50 4.77 16.78
CA TYR A 105 3.92 4.05 17.97
C TYR A 105 2.71 3.69 18.84
N LYS A 106 2.53 2.38 19.06
CA LYS A 106 1.39 1.83 19.78
C LYS A 106 1.72 1.65 21.25
N VAL A 107 0.96 2.32 22.11
CA VAL A 107 1.20 2.34 23.55
C VAL A 107 0.08 1.68 24.37
N ARG A 108 0.43 1.25 25.58
CA ARG A 108 -0.51 0.77 26.61
C ARG A 108 -1.10 1.96 27.39
N LYS A 109 -1.87 1.67 28.45
CA LYS A 109 -2.48 2.71 29.29
C LYS A 109 -1.44 3.57 30.01
N ASP A 110 -0.32 2.98 30.41
CA ASP A 110 0.80 3.60 31.11
C ASP A 110 1.82 4.28 30.18
N GLY A 111 1.54 4.37 28.87
CA GLY A 111 2.45 4.98 27.90
C GLY A 111 3.60 4.09 27.42
N GLY A 112 3.80 2.91 28.01
CA GLY A 112 4.79 1.94 27.55
C GLY A 112 4.38 1.23 26.24
N PRO A 113 5.29 0.50 25.59
CA PRO A 113 5.01 -0.18 24.33
C PRO A 113 3.91 -1.24 24.48
N ASP A 114 3.04 -1.39 23.47
CA ASP A 114 1.92 -2.36 23.49
C ASP A 114 2.38 -3.82 23.72
N GLY A 115 3.55 -4.21 23.20
CA GLY A 115 4.15 -5.55 23.37
C GLY A 115 3.43 -6.71 22.67
N ARG A 116 2.19 -6.50 22.22
CA ARG A 116 1.32 -7.53 21.63
C ARG A 116 1.48 -7.70 20.11
N GLY A 117 2.29 -6.87 19.46
CA GLY A 117 2.49 -6.91 18.01
C GLY A 117 3.24 -8.15 17.51
N VAL A 118 2.76 -8.74 16.41
CA VAL A 118 3.37 -9.91 15.78
C VAL A 118 4.61 -9.50 14.99
N GLY A 119 5.71 -10.24 15.13
CA GLY A 119 6.91 -10.13 14.31
C GLY A 119 7.87 -11.29 14.60
N PHE A 120 8.70 -11.65 13.62
CA PHE A 120 9.58 -12.83 13.69
C PHE A 120 10.87 -12.56 14.49
N TYR A 121 11.46 -11.38 14.31
CA TYR A 121 12.70 -10.97 15.00
C TYR A 121 12.41 -10.10 16.22
N PHE A 122 11.49 -9.13 16.07
CA PHE A 122 11.08 -8.22 17.14
C PHE A 122 9.56 -8.12 17.22
N ARG A 123 9.04 -7.73 18.39
CA ARG A 123 7.61 -7.45 18.57
C ARG A 123 7.28 -6.11 17.93
N ASN A 124 6.44 -6.12 16.90
CA ASN A 124 6.08 -4.90 16.16
C ASN A 124 5.13 -4.00 16.97
N VAL A 125 5.69 -3.05 17.72
CA VAL A 125 4.92 -2.00 18.42
C VAL A 125 4.76 -0.73 17.60
N THR A 126 5.37 -0.69 16.42
CA THR A 126 5.27 0.41 15.45
C THR A 126 4.65 -0.05 14.14
N GLU A 127 4.01 0.88 13.44
CA GLU A 127 3.75 0.79 11.99
C GLU A 127 4.27 2.05 11.31
N LEU A 128 4.64 1.96 10.04
CA LEU A 128 5.23 3.06 9.30
C LEU A 128 4.28 3.58 8.22
N VAL A 129 4.32 4.90 8.05
CA VAL A 129 3.79 5.60 6.88
C VAL A 129 4.99 6.18 6.15
N LEU A 130 5.34 5.63 5.00
CA LEU A 130 6.37 6.22 4.16
C LEU A 130 5.83 7.52 3.56
N PHE A 131 6.65 8.57 3.60
CA PHE A 131 6.35 9.86 2.99
C PHE A 131 7.24 10.07 1.76
N GLY A 132 6.58 10.33 0.63
CA GLY A 132 7.24 10.62 -0.64
C GLY A 132 6.68 11.85 -1.30
N ILE A 133 7.48 12.39 -2.23
CA ILE A 133 7.09 13.53 -3.03
C ILE A 133 7.22 13.19 -4.51
N ARG A 134 6.37 13.81 -5.32
CA ARG A 134 6.53 13.89 -6.77
C ARG A 134 6.88 15.33 -7.15
N GLY A 135 7.83 15.49 -8.06
CA GLY A 135 8.39 16.80 -8.40
C GLY A 135 9.17 17.41 -7.23
N SER A 136 9.22 18.73 -7.17
CA SER A 136 9.82 19.48 -6.05
C SER A 136 8.73 20.11 -5.20
N LEU A 137 8.35 19.47 -4.10
CA LEU A 137 7.30 19.96 -3.20
C LEU A 137 7.71 19.71 -1.75
N ARG A 138 7.85 20.78 -0.98
CA ARG A 138 8.02 20.71 0.47
C ARG A 138 6.66 20.65 1.16
N THR A 139 6.65 20.13 2.39
CA THR A 139 5.49 20.24 3.29
C THR A 139 5.12 21.71 3.52
N LEU A 140 3.83 21.92 3.81
CA LEU A 140 3.30 23.21 4.26
C LEU A 140 3.97 23.62 5.58
N ALA A 141 3.82 24.89 5.98
CA ALA A 141 4.52 25.45 7.15
C ALA A 141 4.35 24.62 8.42
N ALA A 142 3.17 24.05 8.67
CA ALA A 142 2.91 23.18 9.82
C ALA A 142 3.78 21.92 9.83
N GLY A 143 4.06 21.35 8.65
CA GLY A 143 4.89 20.14 8.52
C GLY A 143 6.35 20.33 8.93
N ARG A 144 6.82 21.59 9.03
CA ARG A 144 8.19 21.90 9.48
C ARG A 144 8.37 21.76 10.99
N ARG A 145 7.27 21.73 11.75
CA ARG A 145 7.24 21.54 13.21
C ARG A 145 6.58 20.22 13.61
N GLN A 146 6.04 19.48 12.66
CA GLN A 146 5.42 18.19 12.90
C GLN A 146 6.50 17.15 13.19
N THR A 147 6.43 16.52 14.36
CA THR A 147 7.26 15.36 14.66
C THR A 147 6.79 14.17 13.83
N ASN A 148 7.71 13.28 13.48
CA ASN A 148 7.40 12.10 12.67
C ASN A 148 6.85 10.93 13.51
N VAL A 149 6.22 11.19 14.66
CA VAL A 149 5.65 10.16 15.53
C VAL A 149 4.20 10.46 15.87
N ILE A 150 3.38 9.42 15.78
CA ILE A 150 1.99 9.40 16.25
C ILE A 150 1.94 8.39 17.39
N VAL A 151 1.65 8.84 18.60
CA VAL A 151 1.56 7.98 19.78
C VAL A 151 0.08 7.77 20.11
N SER A 152 -0.40 6.54 19.99
CA SER A 152 -1.79 6.24 20.37
C SER A 152 -1.97 4.81 20.88
N ARG A 153 -3.05 4.61 21.64
CA ARG A 153 -3.42 3.28 22.12
C ARG A 153 -4.01 2.47 20.97
N LYS A 154 -3.68 1.18 20.92
CA LYS A 154 -4.28 0.25 19.96
C LYS A 154 -5.80 0.18 20.20
N ARG A 155 -6.58 0.49 19.17
CA ARG A 155 -8.05 0.36 19.16
C ARG A 155 -8.45 -1.03 18.65
N GLU A 156 -9.70 -1.20 18.23
CA GLU A 156 -10.19 -2.41 17.57
C GLU A 156 -9.29 -2.85 16.40
N HIS A 157 -9.34 -4.14 16.04
CA HIS A 157 -8.36 -4.75 15.14
C HIS A 157 -8.14 -3.96 13.84
N SER A 158 -6.87 -3.74 13.52
CA SER A 158 -6.39 -3.10 12.28
C SER A 158 -6.81 -1.64 12.05
N ARG A 159 -7.46 -0.97 13.02
CA ARG A 159 -7.82 0.44 12.86
C ARG A 159 -6.60 1.35 13.00
N LYS A 160 -6.25 2.06 11.92
CA LYS A 160 -5.19 3.07 11.85
C LYS A 160 -5.56 4.32 12.67
N PRO A 161 -4.59 5.15 13.11
CA PRO A 161 -4.87 6.36 13.86
C PRO A 161 -5.53 7.43 12.98
N ASP A 162 -6.67 7.95 13.41
CA ASP A 162 -7.36 9.05 12.71
C ASP A 162 -6.52 10.35 12.73
N GLU A 163 -5.64 10.46 13.72
CA GLU A 163 -4.74 11.60 13.91
C GLU A 163 -3.86 11.85 12.67
N LEU A 164 -3.62 10.81 11.85
CA LEU A 164 -2.90 10.95 10.59
C LEU A 164 -3.62 11.86 9.59
N TYR A 165 -4.95 11.82 9.50
CA TYR A 165 -5.69 12.68 8.55
C TYR A 165 -5.48 14.15 8.88
N ASP A 166 -5.64 14.52 10.15
CA ASP A 166 -5.47 15.91 10.57
C ASP A 166 -4.01 16.39 10.38
N ILE A 167 -3.03 15.50 10.57
CA ILE A 167 -1.63 15.81 10.25
C ILE A 167 -1.46 16.05 8.75
N ILE A 168 -1.99 15.17 7.89
CA ILE A 168 -1.90 15.31 6.44
C ILE A 168 -2.54 16.61 5.96
N GLU A 169 -3.77 16.90 6.42
CA GLU A 169 -4.52 18.10 6.03
C GLU A 169 -3.77 19.39 6.39
N ARG A 170 -3.09 19.43 7.54
CA ARG A 170 -2.26 20.59 7.94
C ARG A 170 -0.92 20.67 7.20
N CYS A 171 -0.31 19.53 6.88
CA CYS A 171 1.06 19.47 6.39
C CYS A 171 1.17 19.41 4.86
N SER A 172 0.07 19.11 4.16
CA SER A 172 0.10 18.79 2.73
C SER A 172 -1.04 19.43 1.94
N PRO A 173 -0.80 19.79 0.67
CA PRO A 173 -1.82 20.45 -0.15
C PRO A 173 -2.89 19.48 -0.64
N GLY A 174 -4.14 19.95 -0.66
CA GLY A 174 -5.24 19.25 -1.31
C GLY A 174 -5.22 19.34 -2.85
N ALA A 175 -6.18 18.74 -3.56
CA ALA A 175 -7.21 17.84 -3.04
C ALA A 175 -6.61 16.52 -2.53
N TYR A 176 -7.34 15.85 -1.64
CA TYR A 176 -6.93 14.62 -0.97
C TYR A 176 -7.61 13.38 -1.57
N LEU A 177 -6.83 12.31 -1.74
CA LEU A 177 -7.30 10.98 -2.14
C LEU A 177 -6.84 9.95 -1.11
N GLU A 178 -7.73 9.05 -0.72
CA GLU A 178 -7.40 7.84 0.01
C GLU A 178 -7.70 6.60 -0.84
N LEU A 179 -6.70 5.75 -0.98
CA LEU A 179 -6.81 4.43 -1.60
C LEU A 179 -6.88 3.36 -0.51
N PHE A 180 -7.76 2.38 -0.72
CA PHE A 180 -8.12 1.33 0.24
C PHE A 180 -8.78 1.88 1.51
N ALA A 181 -9.62 2.91 1.36
CA ALA A 181 -10.35 3.51 2.46
C ALA A 181 -11.33 2.52 3.10
N ARG A 182 -11.41 2.55 4.44
CA ARG A 182 -12.32 1.69 5.23
C ARG A 182 -13.56 2.43 5.74
N HIS A 183 -13.44 3.74 5.91
CA HIS A 183 -14.50 4.59 6.45
C HIS A 183 -14.57 5.90 5.68
N PRO A 184 -15.78 6.46 5.48
CA PRO A 184 -15.92 7.75 4.82
C PRO A 184 -15.28 8.88 5.64
N ARG A 185 -14.59 9.80 4.96
CA ARG A 185 -14.01 11.03 5.54
C ARG A 185 -14.42 12.23 4.71
N GLU A 186 -15.05 13.21 5.35
CA GLU A 186 -15.42 14.46 4.69
C GLU A 186 -14.18 15.20 4.16
N GLY A 187 -14.27 15.81 2.98
CA GLY A 187 -13.15 16.50 2.35
C GLY A 187 -12.18 15.59 1.57
N TRP A 188 -12.31 14.27 1.71
CA TRP A 188 -11.48 13.29 1.03
C TRP A 188 -12.23 12.63 -0.12
N CYS A 189 -11.52 12.41 -1.22
CA CYS A 189 -11.93 11.44 -2.21
C CYS A 189 -11.45 10.06 -1.79
N GLN A 190 -12.29 9.04 -1.88
CA GLN A 190 -11.97 7.72 -1.34
C GLN A 190 -12.32 6.60 -2.31
N TRP A 191 -11.48 5.56 -2.31
CA TRP A 191 -11.68 4.32 -3.05
C TRP A 191 -11.31 3.14 -2.14
N GLY A 192 -12.17 2.12 -2.02
CA GLY A 192 -11.88 0.93 -1.22
C GLY A 192 -13.07 -0.02 -1.11
N ASP A 193 -12.80 -1.30 -0.85
CA ASP A 193 -13.77 -2.41 -0.83
C ASP A 193 -14.86 -2.29 0.26
N GLU A 194 -14.61 -1.48 1.31
CA GLU A 194 -15.53 -1.26 2.44
C GLU A 194 -16.32 0.07 2.34
N THR A 195 -16.04 0.87 1.30
CA THR A 195 -16.90 1.98 0.88
C THR A 195 -17.85 1.45 -0.21
N ASP A 196 -19.03 2.04 -0.43
CA ASP A 196 -20.10 1.51 -1.33
C ASP A 196 -19.72 1.42 -2.85
N GLY A 197 -18.50 1.04 -3.22
CA GLY A 197 -17.97 0.88 -4.58
C GLY A 197 -17.85 2.19 -5.36
N ALA A 198 -18.33 3.30 -4.81
CA ALA A 198 -18.35 4.60 -5.45
C ALA A 198 -17.23 5.49 -4.92
N MET A 199 -16.53 6.16 -5.83
CA MET A 199 -15.69 7.31 -5.52
C MET A 199 -16.56 8.37 -4.83
N LEU A 200 -16.47 8.49 -3.51
CA LEU A 200 -17.17 9.52 -2.76
C LEU A 200 -16.48 10.86 -3.03
N ASP A 201 -17.14 11.74 -3.78
CA ASP A 201 -16.64 13.10 -4.02
C ASP A 201 -17.04 14.02 -2.85
N ALA A 202 -16.05 14.68 -2.23
CA ALA A 202 -16.24 15.68 -1.20
C ALA A 202 -17.26 16.78 -1.56
N ARG A 203 -17.46 17.06 -2.86
CA ARG A 203 -18.48 18.04 -3.32
C ARG A 203 -19.92 17.56 -3.12
N ARG A 204 -20.20 16.25 -3.16
CA ARG A 204 -21.56 15.70 -2.99
C ARG A 204 -22.04 15.71 -1.54
N SER A 205 -21.11 15.72 -0.57
CA SER A 205 -21.42 15.80 0.85
C SER A 205 -22.06 17.15 1.24
N GLN A 206 -21.69 18.24 0.57
CA GLN A 206 -22.28 19.56 0.79
C GLN A 206 -23.70 19.70 0.24
N ALA A 207 -24.05 19.00 -0.84
CA ALA A 207 -25.39 19.04 -1.44
C ALA A 207 -26.44 18.22 -0.64
N ARG A 208 -26.01 17.34 0.26
CA ARG A 208 -26.87 16.42 1.04
C ARG A 208 -27.57 17.05 2.25
N ARG A 209 -27.34 18.33 2.55
CA ARG A 209 -28.06 19.01 3.66
C ARG A 209 -29.54 19.28 3.35
N ASN A 210 -30.01 19.16 2.10
CA ASN A 210 -31.35 19.61 1.69
C ASN A 210 -32.23 18.57 0.95
N GLY A 211 -32.17 17.26 1.26
CA GLY A 211 -33.20 16.37 0.69
C GLY A 211 -33.02 14.88 0.92
N THR A 212 -34.08 14.25 1.40
CA THR A 212 -34.31 12.80 1.47
C THR A 212 -34.23 12.17 0.09
N GLY A 213 -33.20 11.36 -0.16
CA GLY A 213 -33.07 10.58 -1.39
C GLY A 213 -32.32 9.28 -1.15
N THR A 214 -33.02 8.16 -1.29
CA THR A 214 -32.49 6.79 -1.19
C THR A 214 -31.49 6.54 -2.32
N THR A 215 -30.23 6.27 -2.00
CA THR A 215 -29.20 5.93 -3.00
C THR A 215 -29.30 4.46 -3.40
N ASN A 216 -29.69 4.18 -4.64
CA ASN A 216 -29.45 2.89 -5.27
C ASN A 216 -27.97 2.81 -5.67
N ALA A 217 -27.18 2.05 -4.91
CA ALA A 217 -25.81 1.70 -5.26
C ALA A 217 -25.81 0.52 -6.24
N VAL A 218 -25.14 0.67 -7.38
CA VAL A 218 -24.94 -0.44 -8.32
C VAL A 218 -23.67 -1.18 -7.93
N ARG A 219 -23.83 -2.45 -7.54
CA ARG A 219 -22.76 -3.37 -7.16
C ARG A 219 -22.05 -3.89 -8.42
N MET A 220 -20.74 -3.70 -8.51
CA MET A 220 -19.91 -4.35 -9.55
C MET A 220 -18.69 -5.01 -8.88
N PRO A 221 -18.51 -6.33 -9.02
CA PRO A 221 -17.31 -7.01 -8.52
C PRO A 221 -16.10 -6.68 -9.40
N LEU A 222 -14.93 -6.59 -8.76
CA LEU A 222 -13.64 -6.49 -9.43
C LEU A 222 -13.41 -7.76 -10.27
N VAL A 223 -13.41 -7.62 -11.61
CA VAL A 223 -12.98 -8.70 -12.50
C VAL A 223 -11.47 -8.60 -12.64
N LEU A 224 -10.75 -9.49 -11.95
CA LEU A 224 -9.30 -9.66 -12.15
C LEU A 224 -9.06 -10.32 -13.51
N PRO A 225 -8.07 -9.87 -14.30
CA PRO A 225 -7.70 -10.53 -15.54
C PRO A 225 -7.17 -11.94 -15.22
N THR A 226 -7.88 -12.97 -15.67
CA THR A 226 -7.42 -14.35 -15.58
C THR A 226 -6.51 -14.60 -16.79
N THR A 227 -5.20 -14.67 -16.59
CA THR A 227 -4.31 -15.18 -17.65
C THR A 227 -4.38 -16.71 -17.64
N ALA A 228 -5.18 -17.28 -18.54
CA ALA A 228 -5.10 -18.69 -18.89
C ALA A 228 -3.83 -18.93 -19.71
N SER A 229 -2.83 -19.60 -19.12
CA SER A 229 -1.72 -20.18 -19.88
C SER A 229 -1.97 -21.68 -20.06
N THR A 230 -2.37 -22.06 -21.27
CA THR A 230 -2.44 -23.46 -21.69
C THR A 230 -1.01 -23.91 -22.03
N VAL A 231 -0.36 -24.63 -21.11
CA VAL A 231 0.92 -25.31 -21.38
C VAL A 231 0.65 -26.58 -22.18
N GLY A 232 1.03 -26.56 -23.46
CA GLY A 232 1.13 -27.74 -24.30
C GLY A 232 2.30 -28.63 -23.87
N LYS A 233 2.01 -29.90 -23.57
CA LYS A 233 3.01 -30.94 -23.33
C LYS A 233 3.74 -31.29 -24.63
N GLY A 234 5.04 -31.01 -24.71
CA GLY A 234 5.96 -31.53 -25.73
C GLY A 234 6.97 -32.51 -25.11
N ARG A 235 6.98 -33.76 -25.60
CA ARG A 235 7.93 -34.83 -25.25
C ARG A 235 9.26 -34.66 -25.99
N GLY A 236 10.39 -34.95 -25.34
CA GLY A 236 11.70 -35.20 -25.98
C GLY A 236 12.77 -35.53 -24.92
N ARG A 237 12.97 -36.81 -24.60
CA ARG A 237 14.00 -37.77 -25.08
C ARG A 237 15.41 -37.53 -24.51
N LYS A 238 15.85 -38.51 -23.71
CA LYS A 238 17.18 -38.69 -23.12
C LYS A 238 18.29 -38.79 -24.19
N THR A 239 19.46 -38.24 -23.89
CA THR A 239 20.76 -38.82 -24.29
C THR A 239 21.80 -38.63 -23.18
N THR A 240 22.64 -39.65 -23.05
CA THR A 240 23.72 -39.89 -22.10
C THR A 240 25.04 -39.28 -22.58
N GLY A 241 25.94 -38.92 -21.66
CA GLY A 241 27.33 -38.62 -21.98
C GLY A 241 28.23 -38.60 -20.73
N HIS A 242 29.13 -39.58 -20.64
CA HIS A 242 30.20 -39.75 -19.65
C HIS A 242 31.30 -38.68 -19.77
N GLY A 243 32.02 -38.41 -18.66
CA GLY A 243 33.28 -37.67 -18.68
C GLY A 243 33.97 -37.55 -17.32
N SER A 244 34.89 -38.48 -17.03
CA SER A 244 35.99 -38.48 -16.04
C SER A 244 36.78 -37.14 -15.95
N VAL A 245 37.66 -36.80 -14.99
CA VAL A 245 38.16 -37.25 -13.67
C VAL A 245 39.28 -36.25 -13.28
N ASN A 246 39.50 -36.04 -11.96
CA ASN A 246 40.69 -35.53 -11.23
C ASN A 246 41.12 -34.06 -11.25
N GLY A 247 41.51 -33.59 -10.05
CA GLY A 247 42.40 -32.45 -9.85
C GLY A 247 42.34 -31.82 -8.45
N ALA A 248 42.90 -32.49 -7.45
CA ALA A 248 43.10 -31.94 -6.10
C ALA A 248 44.15 -30.80 -6.12
N GLY A 249 43.91 -29.75 -5.33
CA GLY A 249 44.85 -28.64 -5.14
C GLY A 249 44.47 -27.77 -3.95
N GLN A 250 45.04 -28.07 -2.78
CA GLN A 250 45.03 -27.25 -1.57
C GLN A 250 45.54 -25.84 -1.85
N ARG A 251 45.02 -24.82 -1.14
CA ARG A 251 45.82 -23.67 -0.67
C ARG A 251 45.12 -22.86 0.44
N LYS A 252 45.79 -22.86 1.60
CA LYS A 252 46.03 -21.80 2.59
C LYS A 252 44.83 -20.97 3.11
N LEU A 253 44.54 -21.21 4.39
CA LEU A 253 44.04 -20.20 5.33
C LEU A 253 45.11 -19.12 5.55
N THR A 254 44.70 -17.85 5.51
CA THR A 254 45.41 -16.75 6.15
C THR A 254 44.44 -15.99 7.03
N SER A 255 44.80 -15.91 8.31
CA SER A 255 44.25 -15.08 9.37
C SER A 255 44.20 -13.60 8.99
N GLY A 256 43.07 -12.94 9.24
CA GLY A 256 42.93 -11.49 9.28
C GLY A 256 42.33 -11.08 10.61
N SER A 257 43.19 -10.61 11.51
CA SER A 257 42.87 -9.93 12.76
C SER A 257 42.73 -8.42 12.53
N ASP A 258 41.93 -7.80 13.40
CA ASP A 258 41.85 -6.38 13.75
C ASP A 258 41.29 -5.39 12.72
N CYS A 259 39.99 -5.10 12.91
CA CYS A 259 39.39 -3.80 12.60
C CYS A 259 38.64 -3.30 13.84
N ALA A 260 39.37 -2.74 14.81
CA ALA A 260 38.83 -1.77 15.74
C ALA A 260 38.98 -0.39 15.08
N GLY A 261 37.86 0.24 14.76
CA GLY A 261 37.79 1.57 14.17
C GLY A 261 36.64 2.32 14.80
N ASP A 262 37.00 3.21 15.71
CA ASP A 262 36.14 4.12 16.44
C ASP A 262 35.25 4.94 15.49
N TYR A 263 33.93 4.83 15.65
CA TYR A 263 32.98 5.81 15.12
C TYR A 263 32.31 6.53 16.27
N LEU A 264 33.00 7.56 16.75
CA LEU A 264 32.40 8.70 17.42
C LEU A 264 31.69 9.55 16.37
N PHE A 265 30.37 9.68 16.48
CA PHE A 265 29.62 10.79 15.90
C PHE A 265 28.75 11.40 17.01
N ASP A 266 29.31 12.42 17.66
CA ASP A 266 28.52 13.52 18.21
C ASP A 266 28.10 14.41 17.03
N VAL A 267 26.78 14.49 16.75
CA VAL A 267 25.84 15.64 16.72
C VAL A 267 24.64 15.27 15.85
#